data_AF-A0A8J6ITE0-F1
#
_entry.id   AF-A0A8J6ITE0-F1
#
_cell.length_a   1.000
_cell.length_b   1.000
_cell.length_c   1.000
_cell.angle_alpha   90.00
_cell.angle_beta   90.00
_cell.angle_gamma   90.00
#
_symmetry.space_group_name_H-M   'P 1'
#
loop_
_entity.id
_entity.type
_entity.pdbx_description
1 polymer ?
#
loop_
_entity_poly.entity_id
_entity_poly.type
_entity_poly.pdbx_seq_one_letter_code
_entity_poly.pdbx_strand_id
1 'polypeptide(L)'
;MLKKLLAIGMLAIATNATAGLTTIEFNDGDSLAGWNTDRSTPSGFEIINDELVLSIDGADSPNPQGVFYDTQGMQLQFGEYVNYLSIDMFIDSDNWLDGFRYAGIWGIGRNSANPSNVAGWPILEYQGAGAVVPANPAGVATWDNLGWGADVSTLFNANAYNNLKLWVTSGSGVQYFLNDTLIYTDTSGDVDYLSGVILNARNYGTSYDVKFDNLTFGAVPEPGLFVLFAFGALMVFRRHR
;
A
#
# COMPACT_ATOMS: atom_id res chain seq x y z
N MET A 1 -66.97 -5.60 9.89
CA MET A 1 -66.04 -5.58 8.75
C MET A 1 -64.92 -4.58 9.05
N LEU A 2 -63.79 -5.05 9.59
CA LEU A 2 -62.67 -4.19 10.00
C LEU A 2 -61.52 -4.38 9.00
N LYS A 3 -61.14 -3.30 8.33
CA LYS A 3 -60.14 -3.24 7.25
C LYS A 3 -58.76 -3.59 7.80
N LYS A 4 -58.17 -4.70 7.33
CA LYS A 4 -56.75 -5.02 7.57
C LYS A 4 -55.91 -4.16 6.62
N LEU A 5 -55.23 -3.14 7.14
CA LEU A 5 -54.15 -2.47 6.43
C LEU A 5 -52.96 -3.44 6.38
N LEU A 6 -52.69 -3.97 5.19
CA LEU A 6 -51.46 -4.71 4.91
C LEU A 6 -50.38 -3.67 4.59
N ALA A 7 -49.55 -3.33 5.57
CA ALA A 7 -48.37 -2.52 5.34
C ALA A 7 -47.31 -3.38 4.64
N ILE A 8 -47.22 -3.27 3.31
CA ILE A 8 -46.14 -3.84 2.52
C ILE A 8 -44.93 -2.93 2.74
N GLY A 9 -44.08 -3.28 3.70
CA GLY A 9 -42.77 -2.66 3.85
C GLY A 9 -41.90 -3.07 2.66
N MET A 10 -41.66 -2.13 1.74
CA MET A 10 -40.62 -2.32 0.73
C MET A 10 -39.27 -2.34 1.44
N LEU A 11 -38.73 -3.54 1.63
CA LEU A 11 -37.34 -3.72 2.00
C LEU A 11 -36.52 -3.34 0.76
N ALA A 12 -36.03 -2.10 0.71
CA ALA A 12 -35.08 -1.69 -0.30
C ALA A 12 -33.78 -2.45 -0.04
N ILE A 13 -33.55 -3.52 -0.80
CA ILE A 13 -32.26 -4.18 -0.85
C ILE A 13 -31.34 -3.22 -1.60
N ALA A 14 -30.61 -2.39 -0.86
CA ALA A 14 -29.53 -1.62 -1.43
C ALA A 14 -28.50 -2.62 -1.99
N THR A 15 -28.44 -2.76 -3.31
CA THR A 15 -27.34 -3.46 -3.96
C THR A 15 -26.12 -2.57 -3.86
N ASN A 16 -25.44 -2.63 -2.72
CA ASN A 16 -24.09 -2.10 -2.62
C ASN A 16 -23.23 -2.96 -3.56
N ALA A 17 -22.80 -2.37 -4.68
CA ALA A 17 -21.73 -2.95 -5.46
C ALA A 17 -20.50 -2.96 -4.55
N THR A 18 -20.21 -4.11 -3.94
CA THR A 18 -18.95 -4.30 -3.22
C THR A 18 -17.88 -4.35 -4.30
N ALA A 19 -17.11 -3.28 -4.44
CA ALA A 19 -15.85 -3.35 -5.16
C ALA A 19 -15.03 -4.48 -4.52
N GLY A 20 -14.56 -5.38 -5.35
CA GLY A 20 -13.71 -6.49 -4.91
C GLY A 20 -12.28 -6.02 -4.73
N LEU A 21 -11.48 -6.86 -4.08
CA LEU A 21 -10.04 -6.76 -4.21
C LEU A 21 -9.64 -7.36 -5.57
N THR A 22 -8.75 -6.66 -6.27
CA THR A 22 -8.03 -7.16 -7.44
C THR A 22 -6.63 -7.53 -6.97
N THR A 23 -6.16 -8.74 -7.31
CA THR A 23 -4.78 -9.16 -7.09
C THR A 23 -4.12 -9.37 -8.44
N ILE A 24 -2.97 -8.73 -8.63
CA ILE A 24 -2.03 -9.00 -9.71
C ILE A 24 -0.97 -9.93 -9.12
N GLU A 25 -1.05 -11.20 -9.52
CA GLU A 25 0.06 -12.14 -9.40
C GLU A 25 1.04 -11.85 -10.54
N PHE A 26 2.33 -12.15 -10.35
CA PHE A 26 3.35 -11.94 -11.37
C PHE A 26 3.86 -13.27 -11.90
N ASN A 27 2.99 -14.05 -12.54
CA ASN A 27 3.37 -15.35 -13.08
C ASN A 27 4.13 -15.19 -14.40
N ASP A 28 5.02 -16.13 -14.70
CA ASP A 28 5.79 -16.11 -15.95
C ASP A 28 4.87 -16.04 -17.18
N GLY A 29 5.08 -15.01 -18.01
CA GLY A 29 4.28 -14.74 -19.21
C GLY A 29 3.14 -13.72 -19.01
N ASP A 30 2.89 -13.28 -17.78
CA ASP A 30 1.99 -12.15 -17.52
C ASP A 30 2.52 -10.84 -18.14
N SER A 31 1.61 -9.93 -18.43
CA SER A 31 1.92 -8.67 -19.10
C SER A 31 2.14 -7.55 -18.08
N LEU A 32 3.26 -6.82 -18.23
CA LEU A 32 3.52 -5.58 -17.51
C LEU A 32 2.96 -4.33 -18.24
N ALA A 33 2.05 -4.53 -19.20
CA ALA A 33 1.39 -3.40 -19.86
C ALA A 33 0.60 -2.54 -18.86
N GLY A 34 0.77 -1.22 -18.95
CA GLY A 34 0.13 -0.26 -18.04
C GLY A 34 1.04 0.28 -16.95
N TRP A 35 2.17 -0.39 -16.69
CA TRP A 35 3.25 0.17 -15.89
C TRP A 35 4.00 1.25 -16.69
N ASN A 36 4.28 2.38 -16.05
CA ASN A 36 5.01 3.50 -16.63
C ASN A 36 6.16 3.90 -15.71
N THR A 37 7.23 4.44 -16.25
CA THR A 37 8.33 4.97 -15.42
C THR A 37 7.84 6.06 -14.46
N ASP A 38 8.27 5.97 -13.21
CA ASP A 38 8.17 7.05 -12.22
C ASP A 38 9.57 7.67 -11.99
N ARG A 39 9.70 8.97 -12.26
CA ARG A 39 10.93 9.80 -12.12
C ARG A 39 12.14 9.34 -12.94
N SER A 40 12.66 8.15 -12.65
CA SER A 40 13.85 7.56 -13.26
C SER A 40 13.58 6.08 -13.55
N THR A 41 13.90 5.63 -14.77
CA THR A 41 13.70 4.24 -15.18
C THR A 41 14.67 3.33 -14.41
N PRO A 42 14.20 2.20 -13.84
CA PRO A 42 15.10 1.18 -13.30
C PRO A 42 15.89 0.50 -14.43
N SER A 43 16.99 -0.17 -14.08
CA SER A 43 17.79 -0.92 -15.07
C SER A 43 17.06 -2.17 -15.57
N GLY A 44 16.13 -2.70 -14.77
CA GLY A 44 15.24 -3.82 -15.12
C GLY A 44 13.87 -3.71 -14.43
N PHE A 45 12.83 -4.17 -15.12
CA PHE A 45 11.49 -4.32 -14.59
C PHE A 45 10.77 -5.45 -15.34
N GLU A 46 10.91 -6.67 -14.84
CA GLU A 46 10.54 -7.89 -15.55
C GLU A 46 10.02 -8.97 -14.61
N ILE A 47 9.27 -9.94 -15.14
CA ILE A 47 8.80 -11.10 -14.39
C ILE A 47 9.80 -12.23 -14.58
N ILE A 48 10.34 -12.77 -13.48
CA ILE A 48 11.32 -13.86 -13.48
C ILE A 48 10.95 -14.87 -12.39
N ASN A 49 10.73 -16.13 -12.78
CA ASN A 49 10.41 -17.24 -11.87
C ASN A 49 9.15 -16.95 -11.02
N ASP A 50 8.10 -16.46 -11.67
CA ASP A 50 6.84 -16.10 -11.03
C ASP A 50 6.96 -14.97 -9.98
N GLU A 51 7.92 -14.05 -10.17
CA GLU A 51 8.15 -12.88 -9.31
C GLU A 51 8.36 -11.62 -10.16
N LEU A 52 7.83 -10.47 -9.73
CA LEU A 52 8.22 -9.20 -10.32
C LEU A 52 9.58 -8.76 -9.78
N VAL A 53 10.55 -8.58 -10.66
CA VAL A 53 11.91 -8.13 -10.34
C VAL A 53 12.12 -6.69 -10.82
N LEU A 54 12.42 -5.79 -9.88
CA LEU A 54 12.89 -4.43 -10.15
C LEU A 54 14.40 -4.40 -9.89
N SER A 55 15.18 -4.12 -10.93
CA SER A 55 16.65 -4.08 -10.86
C SER A 55 17.17 -2.66 -10.83
N ILE A 56 18.17 -2.44 -9.98
CA ILE A 56 18.95 -1.22 -9.89
C ILE A 56 20.36 -1.53 -10.38
N ASP A 57 20.89 -0.73 -11.31
CA ASP A 57 22.32 -0.72 -11.61
C ASP A 57 22.99 0.44 -10.87
N GLY A 58 23.90 0.13 -9.95
CA GLY A 58 24.69 1.13 -9.23
C GLY A 58 25.54 2.03 -10.12
N ALA A 59 25.80 1.63 -11.36
CA ALA A 59 26.49 2.46 -12.34
C ALA A 59 25.57 3.49 -13.02
N ASP A 60 24.24 3.32 -12.94
CA ASP A 60 23.31 4.33 -13.44
C ASP A 60 23.52 5.61 -12.67
N SER A 61 24.01 6.63 -13.38
CA SER A 61 24.52 7.85 -12.75
C SER A 61 23.45 8.49 -11.87
N PRO A 62 23.78 8.88 -10.62
CA PRO A 62 22.85 9.61 -9.78
C PRO A 62 22.38 10.84 -10.54
N ASN A 63 21.08 11.06 -10.54
CA ASN A 63 20.48 12.04 -11.43
C ASN A 63 20.96 13.44 -10.98
N PRO A 64 21.53 14.25 -11.88
CA PRO A 64 22.06 15.57 -11.53
C PRO A 64 20.99 16.53 -10.97
N GLN A 65 19.71 16.18 -11.07
CA GLN A 65 18.58 16.92 -10.51
C GLN A 65 18.36 16.64 -9.00
N GLY A 66 19.14 15.74 -8.39
CA GLY A 66 19.23 15.56 -6.94
C GLY A 66 18.71 14.22 -6.42
N VAL A 67 18.91 14.01 -5.12
CA VAL A 67 18.72 12.73 -4.42
C VAL A 67 17.33 12.10 -4.50
N PHE A 68 16.31 12.91 -4.81
CA PHE A 68 14.93 12.44 -5.01
C PHE A 68 14.75 11.65 -6.31
N TYR A 69 15.61 11.92 -7.31
CA TYR A 69 15.62 11.24 -8.60
C TYR A 69 16.56 10.03 -8.64
N ASP A 70 17.28 9.77 -7.54
CA ASP A 70 18.03 8.53 -7.35
C ASP A 70 17.09 7.35 -7.03
N THR A 71 15.84 7.63 -6.66
CA THR A 71 14.77 6.63 -6.62
C THR A 71 14.33 6.30 -8.04
N GLN A 72 14.50 5.05 -8.42
CA GLN A 72 14.05 4.48 -9.69
C GLN A 72 12.80 3.65 -9.45
N GLY A 73 11.83 3.71 -10.36
CA GLY A 73 10.57 3.03 -10.12
C GLY A 73 9.62 2.98 -11.29
N MET A 74 8.57 2.19 -11.10
CA MET A 74 7.48 2.02 -12.04
C MET A 74 6.16 2.25 -11.32
N GLN A 75 5.25 2.97 -11.98
CA GLN A 75 3.93 3.29 -11.47
C GLN A 75 2.83 2.58 -12.25
N LEU A 76 1.79 2.19 -11.54
CA LEU A 76 0.53 1.68 -12.07
C LEU A 76 -0.62 2.56 -11.57
N GLN A 77 -1.44 3.07 -12.48
CA GLN A 77 -2.63 3.84 -12.14
C GLN A 77 -3.82 2.91 -11.94
N PHE A 78 -4.61 3.16 -10.89
CA PHE A 78 -5.87 2.47 -10.65
C PHE A 78 -6.98 3.17 -11.44
N GLY A 79 -7.85 2.38 -12.08
CA GLY A 79 -9.02 2.90 -12.81
C GLY A 79 -10.18 3.31 -11.91
N GLU A 80 -10.03 3.22 -10.59
CA GLU A 80 -11.10 3.35 -9.60
C GLU A 80 -10.61 3.89 -8.26
N TYR A 81 -11.55 4.16 -7.35
CA TYR A 81 -11.25 4.56 -5.97
C TYR A 81 -10.73 3.35 -5.17
N VAL A 82 -9.48 3.42 -4.75
CA VAL A 82 -8.84 2.36 -3.95
C VAL A 82 -8.62 2.86 -2.53
N ASN A 83 -9.05 2.10 -1.53
CA ASN A 83 -8.75 2.39 -0.12
C ASN A 83 -7.93 1.27 0.56
N TYR A 84 -7.64 0.20 -0.17
CA TYR A 84 -6.79 -0.90 0.24
C TYR A 84 -5.70 -1.10 -0.79
N LEU A 85 -4.44 -1.17 -0.35
CA LEU A 85 -3.30 -1.53 -1.19
C LEU A 85 -2.34 -2.40 -0.38
N SER A 86 -1.93 -3.53 -0.93
CA SER A 86 -0.86 -4.35 -0.37
C SER A 86 0.02 -4.96 -1.46
N ILE A 87 1.26 -5.27 -1.12
CA ILE A 87 2.14 -6.11 -1.94
C ILE A 87 3.02 -6.94 -1.01
N ASP A 88 3.46 -8.09 -1.49
CA ASP A 88 4.50 -8.85 -0.84
C ASP A 88 5.86 -8.42 -1.39
N MET A 89 6.81 -8.15 -0.51
CA MET A 89 8.19 -7.81 -0.89
C MET A 89 9.17 -8.77 -0.22
N PHE A 90 10.06 -9.38 -1.00
CA PHE A 90 11.09 -10.27 -0.46
C PHE A 90 12.25 -9.46 0.13
N ILE A 91 12.61 -9.77 1.37
CA ILE A 91 13.76 -9.14 2.05
C ILE A 91 14.82 -10.21 2.27
N ASP A 92 15.87 -10.22 1.43
CA ASP A 92 17.02 -11.12 1.54
C ASP A 92 18.02 -10.64 2.61
N SER A 93 18.34 -11.49 3.60
CA SER A 93 19.26 -11.11 4.68
C SER A 93 20.65 -10.74 4.20
N ASP A 94 21.12 -11.38 3.13
CA ASP A 94 22.50 -11.24 2.66
C ASP A 94 22.72 -9.91 1.93
N ASN A 95 21.62 -9.27 1.54
CA ASN A 95 21.58 -8.13 0.66
C ASN A 95 20.97 -6.90 1.34
N TRP A 96 19.95 -7.07 2.18
CA TRP A 96 19.17 -5.94 2.68
C TRP A 96 19.60 -5.42 4.06
N LEU A 97 20.24 -6.25 4.88
CA LEU A 97 20.50 -5.89 6.27
C LEU A 97 21.63 -4.87 6.44
N ASP A 98 22.60 -4.89 5.52
CA ASP A 98 23.79 -4.04 5.57
C ASP A 98 23.81 -3.06 4.38
N GLY A 99 23.68 -1.75 4.67
CA GLY A 99 23.91 -0.67 3.71
C GLY A 99 22.70 0.21 3.40
N PHE A 100 22.91 1.16 2.47
CA PHE A 100 21.94 2.17 2.03
C PHE A 100 20.97 1.61 0.97
N ARG A 101 20.25 0.53 1.27
CA ARG A 101 19.22 -0.02 0.38
C ARG A 101 17.83 0.40 0.83
N TYR A 102 17.02 0.80 -0.14
CA TYR A 102 15.66 1.31 0.08
C TYR A 102 14.77 0.76 -1.02
N ALA A 103 13.66 0.15 -0.65
CA ALA A 103 12.60 -0.17 -1.59
C ALA A 103 11.27 -0.39 -0.90
N GLY A 104 10.20 -0.22 -1.66
CA GLY A 104 8.86 -0.52 -1.18
C GLY A 104 7.79 0.06 -2.09
N ILE A 105 6.70 0.49 -1.45
CA ILE A 105 5.49 0.96 -2.14
C ILE A 105 5.15 2.38 -1.75
N TRP A 106 4.85 3.19 -2.76
CA TRP A 106 4.33 4.54 -2.56
C TRP A 106 2.91 4.59 -3.14
N GLY A 107 1.92 4.86 -2.30
CA GLY A 107 0.56 5.13 -2.76
C GLY A 107 0.46 6.50 -3.41
N ILE A 108 -0.31 6.64 -4.49
CA ILE A 108 -0.62 7.95 -5.08
C ILE A 108 -1.94 8.45 -4.49
N GLY A 109 -1.85 9.15 -3.36
CA GLY A 109 -2.98 9.62 -2.57
C GLY A 109 -3.70 10.81 -3.20
N ARG A 110 -5.03 10.80 -3.12
CA ARG A 110 -5.92 11.84 -3.63
C ARG A 110 -6.87 12.33 -2.55
N ASN A 111 -7.31 13.57 -2.68
CA ASN A 111 -8.35 14.17 -1.87
C ASN A 111 -9.63 14.31 -2.71
N SER A 112 -10.77 13.90 -2.18
CA SER A 112 -12.05 13.91 -2.90
C SER A 112 -12.54 15.31 -3.24
N ALA A 113 -12.14 16.34 -2.48
CA ALA A 113 -12.44 17.74 -2.79
C ALA A 113 -11.62 18.28 -3.98
N ASN A 114 -10.49 17.67 -4.30
CA ASN A 114 -9.65 18.04 -5.44
C ASN A 114 -8.97 16.80 -6.07
N PRO A 115 -9.73 15.96 -6.78
CA PRO A 115 -9.27 14.65 -7.24
C PRO A 115 -8.19 14.73 -8.33
N SER A 116 -8.05 15.87 -9.02
CA SER A 116 -7.02 16.06 -10.06
C SER A 116 -5.60 16.19 -9.51
N ASN A 117 -5.45 16.62 -8.25
CA ASN A 117 -4.14 16.85 -7.63
C ASN A 117 -3.74 15.66 -6.75
N VAL A 118 -2.44 15.39 -6.68
CA VAL A 118 -1.92 14.45 -5.68
C VAL A 118 -1.98 15.17 -4.34
N ALA A 119 -2.69 14.55 -3.38
CA ALA A 119 -2.81 15.07 -2.03
C ALA A 119 -1.65 14.61 -1.15
N GLY A 120 -1.04 13.48 -1.48
CA GLY A 120 0.12 12.97 -0.78
C GLY A 120 0.62 11.64 -1.33
N TRP A 121 1.73 11.17 -0.77
CA TRP A 121 2.36 9.90 -1.10
C TRP A 121 2.54 9.08 0.18
N PRO A 122 1.55 8.29 0.62
CA PRO A 122 1.76 7.34 1.71
C PRO A 122 2.83 6.32 1.31
N ILE A 123 3.90 6.19 2.09
CA ILE A 123 5.02 5.28 1.76
C ILE A 123 5.18 4.21 2.84
N LEU A 124 5.35 2.96 2.39
CA LEU A 124 5.97 1.89 3.15
C LEU A 124 7.25 1.46 2.44
N GLU A 125 8.38 1.60 3.12
CA GLU A 125 9.69 1.35 2.52
C GLU A 125 10.59 0.63 3.51
N TYR A 126 11.18 -0.49 3.08
CA TYR A 126 12.28 -1.09 3.83
C TYR A 126 13.52 -0.23 3.67
N GLN A 127 14.25 -0.04 4.76
CA GLN A 127 15.47 0.73 4.83
C GLN A 127 16.53 -0.10 5.56
N GLY A 128 17.68 -0.31 4.92
CA GLY A 128 18.82 -1.02 5.52
C GLY A 128 19.38 -0.28 6.75
N ALA A 129 20.21 -0.96 7.54
CA ALA A 129 20.76 -0.34 8.74
C ALA A 129 21.60 0.91 8.41
N GLY A 130 21.39 2.00 9.16
CA GLY A 130 22.11 3.27 8.95
C GLY A 130 21.59 4.12 7.79
N ALA A 131 20.50 3.71 7.13
CA ALA A 131 19.84 4.42 6.05
C ALA A 131 19.20 5.76 6.45
N VAL A 132 18.76 5.91 7.69
CA VAL A 132 18.16 7.15 8.21
C VAL A 132 19.06 7.74 9.29
N VAL A 133 19.04 9.05 9.44
CA VAL A 133 19.72 9.78 10.53
C VAL A 133 18.68 10.13 11.59
N PRO A 134 18.89 9.78 12.88
CA PRO A 134 20.02 9.03 13.42
C PRO A 134 20.00 7.56 12.98
N ALA A 135 21.19 6.92 12.96
CA ALA A 135 21.37 5.55 12.48
C ALA A 135 20.39 4.58 13.14
N ASN A 136 19.34 4.23 12.40
CA ASN A 136 18.33 3.27 12.82
C ASN A 136 18.76 1.85 12.43
N PRO A 137 18.28 0.81 13.17
CA PRO A 137 18.39 -0.56 12.71
C PRO A 137 17.72 -0.71 11.34
N ALA A 138 18.03 -1.78 10.61
CA ALA A 138 17.29 -2.08 9.39
C ALA A 138 15.81 -2.35 9.72
N GLY A 139 14.89 -1.86 8.90
CA GLY A 139 13.46 -2.02 9.15
C GLY A 139 12.58 -1.30 8.15
N VAL A 140 11.27 -1.36 8.35
CA VAL A 140 10.28 -0.71 7.47
C VAL A 140 9.89 0.65 8.03
N ALA A 141 10.18 1.70 7.28
CA ALA A 141 9.82 3.08 7.57
C ALA A 141 8.50 3.48 6.91
N THR A 142 7.87 4.51 7.47
CA THR A 142 6.63 5.10 6.95
C THR A 142 6.83 6.58 6.63
N TRP A 143 6.18 7.07 5.56
CA TRP A 143 6.07 8.49 5.26
C TRP A 143 4.60 8.91 5.20
N ASP A 144 4.24 9.98 5.91
CA ASP A 144 2.86 10.44 6.15
C ASP A 144 2.54 11.84 5.59
N ASN A 145 3.32 12.33 4.61
CA ASN A 145 3.30 13.71 4.09
C ASN A 145 3.77 14.81 5.04
N LEU A 146 3.95 14.52 6.34
CA LEU A 146 4.58 15.42 7.30
C LEU A 146 6.05 15.06 7.50
N GLY A 147 6.44 13.83 7.21
CA GLY A 147 7.82 13.41 7.10
C GLY A 147 7.98 11.90 7.18
N TRP A 148 9.24 11.46 7.35
CA TRP A 148 9.53 10.08 7.74
C TRP A 148 9.19 9.89 9.21
N GLY A 149 8.57 8.75 9.53
CA GLY A 149 8.38 8.30 10.90
C GLY A 149 9.72 8.21 11.63
N ALA A 150 9.72 8.52 12.93
CA ALA A 150 10.93 8.51 13.75
C ALA A 150 11.50 7.10 13.95
N ASP A 151 10.62 6.09 13.96
CA ASP A 151 10.95 4.69 14.21
C ASP A 151 10.73 3.85 12.95
N VAL A 152 11.58 2.85 12.77
CA VAL A 152 11.38 1.80 11.76
C VAL A 152 10.82 0.55 12.44
N SER A 153 9.92 -0.16 11.75
CA SER A 153 9.41 -1.44 12.22
C SER A 153 10.39 -2.57 11.92
N THR A 154 10.78 -3.31 12.96
CA THR A 154 11.62 -4.52 12.86
C THR A 154 10.80 -5.81 12.73
N LEU A 155 9.49 -5.71 12.50
CA LEU A 155 8.57 -6.86 12.39
C LEU A 155 8.65 -7.61 11.04
N PHE A 156 9.66 -7.31 10.23
CA PHE A 156 9.90 -8.02 8.98
C PHE A 156 10.57 -9.37 9.25
N ASN A 157 10.33 -10.32 8.36
CA ASN A 157 10.99 -11.61 8.33
C ASN A 157 12.07 -11.55 7.24
N ALA A 158 13.33 -11.77 7.61
CA ALA A 158 14.40 -11.91 6.64
C ALA A 158 14.30 -13.26 5.89
N ASN A 159 14.76 -13.30 4.65
CA ASN A 159 14.65 -14.41 3.71
C ASN A 159 13.21 -14.88 3.48
N ALA A 160 12.28 -13.93 3.49
CA ALA A 160 10.86 -14.17 3.30
C ALA A 160 10.19 -13.00 2.61
N TYR A 161 9.03 -13.29 2.00
CA TYR A 161 8.07 -12.29 1.57
C TYR A 161 7.41 -11.64 2.78
N ASN A 162 7.33 -10.31 2.75
CA ASN A 162 6.71 -9.48 3.78
C ASN A 162 5.59 -8.67 3.17
N ASN A 163 4.41 -8.71 3.79
CA ASN A 163 3.26 -7.97 3.29
C ASN A 163 3.33 -6.52 3.75
N LEU A 164 3.54 -5.60 2.80
CA LEU A 164 3.45 -4.15 3.01
C LEU A 164 2.03 -3.72 2.65
N LYS A 165 1.31 -3.09 3.58
CA LYS A 165 -0.10 -2.73 3.37
C LYS A 165 -0.44 -1.32 3.84
N LEU A 166 -1.17 -0.61 2.98
CA LEU A 166 -1.78 0.69 3.23
C LEU A 166 -3.31 0.55 3.26
N TRP A 167 -3.93 1.14 4.26
CA TRP A 167 -5.39 1.22 4.37
C TRP A 167 -5.82 2.67 4.57
N VAL A 168 -6.58 3.21 3.64
CA VAL A 168 -7.08 4.58 3.68
C VAL A 168 -8.48 4.61 4.26
N THR A 169 -8.72 5.53 5.18
CA THR A 169 -10.06 5.85 5.68
C THR A 169 -10.35 7.30 5.34
N SER A 170 -11.36 7.55 4.50
CA SER A 170 -11.63 8.90 3.99
C SER A 170 -11.88 9.88 5.13
N GLY A 171 -11.25 11.05 5.05
CA GLY A 171 -11.26 12.08 6.09
C GLY A 171 -10.61 11.70 7.43
N SER A 172 -10.04 10.49 7.56
CA SER A 172 -9.40 10.03 8.80
C SER A 172 -7.90 9.76 8.63
N GLY A 173 -7.43 9.46 7.42
CA GLY A 173 -6.01 9.29 7.09
C GLY A 173 -5.65 7.88 6.65
N VAL A 174 -4.40 7.49 6.88
CA VAL A 174 -3.81 6.24 6.34
C VAL A 174 -3.24 5.37 7.46
N GLN A 175 -3.59 4.10 7.46
CA GLN A 175 -3.02 3.09 8.33
C GLN A 175 -1.97 2.27 7.57
N TYR A 176 -0.87 1.99 8.24
CA TYR A 176 0.31 1.35 7.68
C TYR A 176 0.54 0.03 8.40
N PHE A 177 0.64 -1.06 7.65
CA PHE A 177 0.77 -2.40 8.20
C PHE A 177 1.98 -3.12 7.60
N LEU A 178 2.60 -3.96 8.42
CA LEU A 178 3.62 -4.92 8.04
C LEU A 178 3.22 -6.29 8.57
N ASN A 179 3.11 -7.29 7.68
CA ASN A 179 2.71 -8.65 8.05
C ASN A 179 1.41 -8.65 8.89
N ASP A 180 0.41 -7.92 8.40
CA ASP A 180 -0.89 -7.66 9.05
C ASP A 180 -0.86 -6.95 10.42
N THR A 181 0.31 -6.59 10.93
CA THR A 181 0.45 -5.81 12.16
C THR A 181 0.42 -4.33 11.82
N LEU A 182 -0.47 -3.57 12.46
CA LEU A 182 -0.50 -2.11 12.36
C LEU A 182 0.79 -1.54 12.98
N ILE A 183 1.58 -0.82 12.19
CA ILE A 183 2.85 -0.21 12.64
C ILE A 183 2.74 1.31 12.78
N TYR A 184 1.84 1.96 12.05
CA TYR A 184 1.67 3.41 12.09
C TYR A 184 0.27 3.84 11.63
N THR A 185 -0.17 5.02 12.05
CA THR A 185 -1.40 5.66 11.58
C THR A 185 -1.14 7.14 11.38
N ASP A 186 -1.28 7.59 10.14
CA ASP A 186 -1.42 8.99 9.77
C ASP A 186 -2.86 9.44 10.02
N THR A 187 -3.03 10.54 10.74
CA THR A 187 -4.34 11.11 11.10
C THR A 187 -4.60 12.47 10.45
N SER A 188 -3.80 12.88 9.47
CA SER A 188 -3.96 14.16 8.77
C SER A 188 -5.31 14.28 8.07
N GLY A 189 -5.82 13.17 7.54
CA GLY A 189 -7.04 13.15 6.72
C GLY A 189 -6.84 13.75 5.33
N ASP A 190 -5.60 14.00 4.89
CA ASP A 190 -5.31 14.64 3.61
C ASP A 190 -5.60 13.71 2.42
N VAL A 191 -5.44 12.41 2.62
CA VAL A 191 -5.66 11.36 1.62
C VAL A 191 -6.99 10.64 1.89
N ASP A 192 -7.88 10.66 0.89
CA ASP A 192 -9.18 9.98 0.92
C ASP A 192 -9.18 8.63 0.22
N TYR A 193 -8.35 8.49 -0.82
CA TYR A 193 -8.21 7.27 -1.60
C TYR A 193 -6.87 7.27 -2.35
N LEU A 194 -6.50 6.10 -2.88
CA LEU A 194 -5.35 5.89 -3.73
C LEU A 194 -5.81 5.82 -5.19
N SER A 195 -5.03 6.47 -6.06
CA SER A 195 -5.24 6.47 -7.51
C SER A 195 -4.20 5.66 -8.28
N GLY A 196 -3.22 5.11 -7.57
CA GLY A 196 -2.17 4.28 -8.14
C GLY A 196 -1.17 3.87 -7.08
N VAL A 197 -0.20 3.07 -7.51
CA VAL A 197 0.96 2.63 -6.73
C VAL A 197 2.23 2.87 -7.52
N ILE A 198 3.31 3.15 -6.82
CA ILE A 198 4.66 3.20 -7.35
C ILE A 198 5.46 2.12 -6.62
N LEU A 199 6.05 1.21 -7.38
CA LEU A 199 7.08 0.29 -6.90
C LEU A 199 8.42 0.93 -7.19
N ASN A 200 9.25 1.04 -6.16
CA ASN A 200 10.48 1.81 -6.27
C ASN A 200 11.61 1.19 -5.47
N ALA A 201 12.82 1.51 -5.90
CA ALA A 201 14.04 1.25 -5.16
C ALA A 201 15.04 2.38 -5.41
N ARG A 202 15.91 2.62 -4.43
CA ARG A 202 16.84 3.76 -4.48
C ARG A 202 18.25 3.36 -4.89
N ASN A 203 18.79 4.05 -5.88
CA ASN A 203 20.16 3.85 -6.33
C ASN A 203 21.13 4.67 -5.50
N TYR A 204 21.95 3.98 -4.70
CA TYR A 204 23.05 4.57 -3.92
C TYR A 204 24.43 4.13 -4.43
N GLY A 205 24.53 3.81 -5.72
CA GLY A 205 25.78 3.38 -6.34
C GLY A 205 26.08 1.88 -6.19
N THR A 206 25.11 1.09 -5.73
CA THR A 206 25.20 -0.38 -5.62
C THR A 206 24.09 -1.01 -6.44
N SER A 207 24.42 -2.04 -7.23
CA SER A 207 23.44 -2.78 -8.01
C SER A 207 22.75 -3.84 -7.14
N TYR A 208 21.43 -3.98 -7.26
CA TYR A 208 20.65 -4.98 -6.54
C TYR A 208 19.27 -5.15 -7.18
N ASP A 209 18.61 -6.26 -6.82
CA ASP A 209 17.25 -6.55 -7.24
C ASP A 209 16.28 -6.45 -6.06
N VAL A 210 15.05 -6.06 -6.36
CA VAL A 210 13.91 -6.09 -5.45
C VAL A 210 12.86 -6.99 -6.05
N LYS A 211 12.37 -7.94 -5.25
CA LYS A 211 11.37 -8.90 -5.68
C LYS A 211 10.04 -8.60 -5.02
N PHE A 212 9.00 -8.53 -5.84
CA PHE A 212 7.63 -8.27 -5.43
C PHE A 212 6.70 -9.37 -5.90
N ASP A 213 5.65 -9.62 -5.12
CA ASP A 213 4.55 -10.50 -5.52
C ASP A 213 3.18 -10.03 -4.98
N ASN A 214 2.08 -10.58 -5.50
CA ASN A 214 0.71 -10.44 -4.97
C ASN A 214 0.23 -9.00 -4.75
N LEU A 215 0.44 -8.10 -5.72
CA LEU A 215 -0.05 -6.73 -5.65
C LEU A 215 -1.57 -6.72 -5.60
N THR A 216 -2.13 -6.40 -4.43
CA THR A 216 -3.58 -6.42 -4.17
C THR A 216 -4.09 -5.03 -3.89
N PHE A 217 -5.15 -4.61 -4.58
CA PHE A 217 -5.77 -3.31 -4.39
C PHE A 217 -7.28 -3.35 -4.63
N GLY A 218 -8.00 -2.40 -4.03
CA GLY A 218 -9.43 -2.24 -4.29
C GLY A 218 -10.11 -1.35 -3.25
N ALA A 219 -11.44 -1.29 -3.31
CA ALA A 219 -12.23 -0.63 -2.28
C ALA A 219 -12.84 -1.67 -1.33
N VAL A 220 -12.34 -1.73 -0.10
CA VAL A 220 -12.93 -2.54 0.97
C VAL A 220 -13.92 -1.66 1.71
N PRO A 221 -15.18 -2.10 1.89
CA PRO A 221 -16.14 -1.37 2.71
C PRO A 221 -15.53 -1.12 4.10
N GLU A 222 -15.56 0.13 4.55
CA GLU A 222 -15.27 0.41 5.95
C GLU A 222 -16.16 -0.48 6.81
N PRO A 223 -15.66 -1.08 7.90
CA PRO A 223 -16.48 -1.91 8.77
C PRO A 223 -17.64 -1.07 9.29
N GLY A 224 -18.78 -1.19 8.61
CA GLY A 224 -19.90 -0.29 8.84
C GLY A 224 -20.35 -0.43 10.28
N LEU A 225 -20.58 0.70 10.95
CA LEU A 225 -21.21 0.74 12.28
C LEU A 225 -22.48 -0.13 12.34
N PHE A 226 -23.13 -0.36 11.21
CA PHE A 226 -24.26 -1.29 11.07
C PHE A 226 -23.96 -2.73 11.47
N VAL A 227 -22.75 -3.25 11.27
CA VAL A 227 -22.35 -4.59 11.75
C VAL A 227 -22.28 -4.57 13.28
N LEU A 228 -21.68 -3.53 13.87
CA LEU A 228 -21.65 -3.33 15.33
C LEU A 228 -23.06 -3.17 15.94
N PHE A 229 -23.96 -2.43 15.28
CA PHE A 229 -25.35 -2.31 15.72
C PHE A 229 -26.14 -3.61 15.54
N ALA A 230 -25.91 -4.37 14.47
CA ALA A 230 -26.56 -5.66 14.25
C ALA A 230 -26.15 -6.70 15.30
N PHE A 231 -24.85 -6.77 15.65
CA PHE A 231 -24.37 -7.61 16.75
C PHE A 231 -24.86 -7.12 18.13
N GLY A 232 -24.87 -5.81 18.36
CA GLY A 232 -25.42 -5.21 19.58
C GLY A 232 -26.90 -5.55 19.79
N ALA A 233 -27.71 -5.44 18.73
CA ALA A 233 -29.13 -5.79 18.77
C ALA A 233 -29.34 -7.29 19.05
N LEU A 234 -28.58 -8.17 18.40
CA LEU A 234 -28.64 -9.62 18.63
C LEU A 234 -28.32 -10.02 20.08
N MET A 235 -27.40 -9.31 20.75
CA MET A 235 -27.07 -9.57 22.15
C MET A 235 -28.16 -9.09 23.13
N VAL A 236 -28.89 -8.02 22.81
CA VAL A 236 -30.01 -7.54 23.64
C VAL A 236 -31.20 -8.50 23.59
N PHE A 237 -31.50 -9.09 22.42
CA PHE A 237 -32.61 -10.06 22.29
C PHE A 237 -32.35 -11.44 22.93
N ARG A 238 -31.09 -11.76 23.26
CA ARG A 238 -30.74 -13.07 23.84
C ARG A 238 -30.85 -13.11 25.38
N ARG A 239 -31.13 -11.97 26.03
CA ARG A 239 -31.17 -11.87 27.51
C ARG A 239 -32.57 -12.04 28.13
N HIS A 240 -33.56 -12.41 27.33
CA HIS A 240 -34.91 -12.74 27.80
C HIS A 240 -35.33 -14.16 27.37
N ARG A 241 -34.67 -15.17 27.93
CA ARG A 241 -35.21 -16.52 28.09
C ARG A 241 -34.67 -17.14 29.38
#